data_AF-A0A4P7HP65-F1
#
_entry.id   AF-A0A4P7HP65-F1
#
_cell.length_a   1.000
_cell.length_b   1.000
_cell.length_c   1.000
_cell.angle_alpha   90.00
_cell.angle_beta   90.00
_cell.angle_gamma   90.00
#
_symmetry.space_group_name_H-M   'P 1'
#
loop_
_entity.id
_entity.type
_entity.pdbx_description
1 polymer ?
#
loop_
_entity_poly.entity_id
_entity_poly.type
_entity_poly.pdbx_seq_one_letter_code
_entity_poly.pdbx_strand_id
1 'polypeptide(L)'
;MNYFHGQLICERDLRTEQTYFREKLKHAHRCVYGYGILCGMVVHPVAPPEECLPDDSARRKELRAQIARLKEELTALKEKAREAQDEKEIKEIDARIDAVAAEREKLLQELDRLNGDRPDQSDDPCEKDSPPLHLVRVTCGAAIDCNGNDVILAGDRIVDVMALLKSSEREQLADGAPHRLYLSLCYEECGREPTRPFAMDDCATTNACQMARVAEGARIIASLTAPVDDRRCEPCCTCCDEACLLLAAIEVVKDEPIGGADIDHSVRRRFGLYDPTVITGISWAHGATYSARTANAILGTKDKDGGIEITFSRPVHVATITPGTVELMRITGGRGLSGVIAAMEGEFVDLPADGMVDRIRYRDATGETVQQKDRIMIVVRAPFLLDRCCRPLEGLHVGGRVPRLRIENAADEAARKEEAEAGLPHREVCNHPPHGPMPWTTSGPGNFESWFWIAGE
;
A
#
# COMPACT_ATOMS: atom_id res chain seq x y z
N MET A 1 -18.02 -39.91 -11.60
CA MET A 1 -18.08 -41.39 -11.70
C MET A 1 -19.41 -41.81 -12.30
N ASN A 2 -19.47 -42.97 -12.94
CA ASN A 2 -20.74 -43.58 -13.34
C ASN A 2 -21.03 -44.76 -12.40
N TYR A 3 -21.94 -44.58 -11.44
CA TYR A 3 -22.32 -45.63 -10.50
C TYR A 3 -23.34 -46.56 -11.15
N PHE A 4 -23.17 -47.87 -10.96
CA PHE A 4 -24.11 -48.87 -11.46
C PHE A 4 -24.51 -49.87 -10.37
N HIS A 5 -25.67 -50.50 -10.55
CA HIS A 5 -26.22 -51.44 -9.59
C HIS A 5 -25.29 -52.66 -9.39
N GLY A 6 -24.98 -52.98 -8.14
CA GLY A 6 -24.08 -54.07 -7.77
C GLY A 6 -22.59 -53.68 -7.70
N GLN A 7 -22.25 -52.41 -7.97
CA GLN A 7 -20.88 -51.91 -7.79
C GLN A 7 -20.52 -51.78 -6.31
N LEU A 8 -19.38 -52.36 -5.91
CA LEU A 8 -18.77 -52.13 -4.60
C LEU A 8 -18.12 -50.74 -4.58
N ILE A 9 -18.43 -49.94 -3.57
CA ILE A 9 -17.85 -48.61 -3.35
C ILE A 9 -16.87 -48.70 -2.19
N CYS A 10 -15.64 -48.23 -2.39
CA CYS A 10 -14.62 -48.17 -1.36
C CYS A 10 -14.25 -46.72 -0.99
N GLU A 11 -13.44 -46.56 0.06
CA GLU A 11 -12.88 -45.27 0.48
C GLU A 11 -12.21 -44.52 -0.67
N ARG A 12 -11.45 -45.23 -1.51
CA ARG A 12 -10.77 -44.65 -2.67
C ARG A 12 -11.77 -44.04 -3.66
N ASP A 13 -12.93 -44.67 -3.86
CA ASP A 13 -13.95 -44.16 -4.77
C ASP A 13 -14.52 -42.84 -4.26
N LEU A 14 -14.86 -42.79 -2.96
CA LEU A 14 -15.38 -41.59 -2.30
C LEU A 14 -14.36 -40.44 -2.28
N ARG A 15 -13.08 -40.74 -1.97
CA ARG A 15 -12.00 -39.73 -2.04
C ARG A 15 -11.82 -39.20 -3.45
N THR A 16 -11.89 -40.07 -4.45
CA THR A 16 -11.76 -39.68 -5.87
C THR A 16 -12.92 -38.79 -6.29
N GLU A 17 -14.15 -39.12 -5.88
CA GLU A 17 -15.34 -38.30 -6.13
C GLU A 17 -15.25 -36.93 -5.45
N GLN A 18 -14.89 -36.88 -4.16
CA GLN A 18 -14.70 -35.62 -3.43
C GLN A 18 -13.62 -34.74 -4.09
N THR A 19 -12.49 -35.34 -4.47
CA THR A 19 -11.41 -34.66 -5.20
C THR A 19 -11.91 -34.10 -6.53
N TYR A 20 -12.73 -34.88 -7.28
CA TYR A 20 -13.31 -34.41 -8.55
C TYR A 20 -14.19 -33.17 -8.36
N PHE A 21 -15.10 -33.18 -7.39
CA PHE A 21 -15.97 -32.02 -7.14
C PHE A 21 -15.17 -30.80 -6.67
N ARG A 22 -14.20 -31.00 -5.78
CA ARG A 22 -13.34 -29.92 -5.29
C ARG A 22 -12.52 -29.30 -6.41
N GLU A 23 -11.82 -30.11 -7.21
CA GLU A 23 -11.02 -29.58 -8.33
C GLU A 23 -11.89 -28.94 -9.42
N LYS A 24 -13.13 -29.41 -9.62
CA LYS A 24 -14.09 -28.73 -10.49
C LYS A 24 -14.47 -27.33 -9.98
N LEU A 25 -14.73 -27.19 -8.68
CA LEU A 25 -15.03 -25.89 -8.06
C LEU A 25 -13.81 -24.96 -8.12
N LYS A 26 -12.63 -25.45 -7.73
CA LYS A 26 -11.38 -24.70 -7.82
C LYS A 26 -11.08 -24.24 -9.24
N HIS A 27 -11.35 -25.08 -10.24
CA HIS A 27 -11.19 -24.70 -11.63
C HIS A 27 -12.16 -23.59 -12.05
N ALA A 28 -13.43 -23.66 -11.63
CA ALA A 28 -14.38 -22.57 -11.84
C ALA A 28 -13.91 -21.27 -11.17
N HIS A 29 -13.37 -21.35 -9.95
CA HIS A 29 -12.80 -20.20 -9.26
C HIS A 29 -11.64 -19.59 -10.06
N ARG A 30 -10.62 -20.37 -10.40
CA ARG A 30 -9.45 -19.87 -11.16
C ARG A 30 -9.81 -19.30 -12.53
N CYS A 31 -10.80 -19.88 -13.23
CA CYS A 31 -11.07 -19.59 -14.64
C CYS A 31 -12.25 -18.65 -14.89
N VAL A 32 -13.18 -18.52 -13.93
CA VAL A 32 -14.37 -17.67 -14.08
C VAL A 32 -14.30 -16.45 -13.17
N TYR A 33 -13.89 -16.63 -11.92
CA TYR A 33 -13.92 -15.54 -10.94
C TYR A 33 -12.53 -14.93 -10.67
N GLY A 34 -11.48 -15.76 -10.80
CA GLY A 34 -10.12 -15.45 -10.42
C GLY A 34 -9.88 -15.62 -8.93
N TYR A 35 -9.03 -14.77 -8.37
CA TYR A 35 -8.58 -14.90 -6.99
C TYR A 35 -8.26 -13.53 -6.37
N GLY A 36 -8.21 -13.48 -5.04
CA GLY A 36 -8.05 -12.26 -4.26
C GLY A 36 -9.06 -12.18 -3.12
N ILE A 37 -9.10 -11.03 -2.45
CA ILE A 37 -9.96 -10.82 -1.28
C ILE A 37 -11.33 -10.34 -1.75
N LEU A 38 -12.40 -11.08 -1.39
CA LEU A 38 -13.77 -10.73 -1.76
C LEU A 38 -14.34 -9.69 -0.78
N CYS A 39 -14.21 -9.94 0.52
CA CYS A 39 -14.72 -9.04 1.57
C CYS A 39 -14.00 -9.24 2.90
N GLY A 40 -14.06 -8.23 3.76
CA GLY A 40 -13.53 -8.31 5.13
C GLY A 40 -12.01 -8.48 5.18
N MET A 41 -11.52 -9.31 6.09
CA MET A 41 -10.08 -9.61 6.30
C MET A 41 -9.21 -8.36 6.50
N VAL A 42 -9.80 -7.34 7.10
CA VAL A 42 -9.15 -6.06 7.36
C VAL A 42 -8.29 -6.21 8.61
N VAL A 43 -7.06 -5.73 8.52
CA VAL A 43 -6.12 -5.74 9.65
C VAL A 43 -6.27 -4.44 10.42
N HIS A 44 -6.57 -4.55 11.71
CA HIS A 44 -6.62 -3.42 12.64
C HIS A 44 -5.58 -3.60 13.73
N PRO A 45 -4.97 -2.50 14.22
CA PRO A 45 -4.13 -2.59 15.40
C PRO A 45 -5.01 -2.91 16.61
N VAL A 46 -4.48 -3.71 17.53
CA VAL A 46 -5.10 -3.93 18.84
C VAL A 46 -4.24 -3.19 19.85
N ALA A 47 -4.83 -2.18 20.50
CA ALA A 47 -4.13 -1.48 21.56
C ALA A 47 -3.81 -2.46 22.69
N PRO A 48 -2.59 -2.45 23.24
CA PRO A 48 -2.29 -3.21 24.45
C PRO A 48 -3.16 -2.65 25.61
N PRO A 49 -3.44 -3.45 26.66
CA PRO A 49 -4.14 -2.98 27.84
C PRO A 49 -3.46 -1.72 28.41
N GLU A 50 -4.24 -0.72 28.84
CA GLU A 50 -3.70 0.56 29.37
C GLU A 50 -2.73 0.36 30.54
N GLU A 51 -2.98 -0.68 31.34
CA GLU A 51 -2.16 -1.12 32.48
C GLU A 51 -0.75 -1.60 32.09
N CYS A 52 -0.51 -1.81 30.79
CA CYS A 52 0.72 -2.37 30.25
C CYS A 52 1.41 -1.46 29.23
N LEU A 53 0.85 -0.27 28.99
CA LEU A 53 1.56 0.80 28.30
C LEU A 53 2.62 1.33 29.27
N PRO A 54 3.92 1.31 28.95
CA PRO A 54 4.91 1.97 29.79
C PRO A 54 4.53 3.45 29.90
N ASP A 55 4.47 4.00 31.12
CA ASP A 55 4.27 5.44 31.36
C ASP A 55 5.33 6.27 30.59
N ASP A 56 6.51 5.66 30.39
CA ASP A 56 7.61 6.18 29.58
C ASP A 56 7.39 6.13 28.06
N SER A 57 6.40 5.41 27.53
CA SER A 57 6.19 5.25 26.08
C SER A 57 5.78 6.55 25.40
N ALA A 58 4.90 7.33 26.04
CA ALA A 58 4.52 8.66 25.57
C ALA A 58 5.71 9.63 25.61
N ARG A 59 6.51 9.57 26.69
CA ARG A 59 7.70 10.40 26.85
C ARG A 59 8.81 10.03 25.86
N ARG A 60 9.03 8.74 25.60
CA ARG A 60 9.98 8.24 24.58
C ARG A 60 9.55 8.65 23.17
N LYS A 61 8.25 8.58 22.87
CA LYS A 61 7.69 9.05 21.59
C LYS A 61 7.90 10.54 21.39
N GLU A 62 7.68 11.33 22.44
CA GLU A 62 7.95 12.78 22.44
C GLU A 62 9.45 13.07 22.22
N LEU A 63 10.34 12.43 22.97
CA LEU A 63 11.79 12.61 22.85
C LEU A 63 12.29 12.23 21.46
N ARG A 64 11.80 11.14 20.86
CA ARG A 64 12.16 10.75 19.48
C ARG A 64 11.68 11.75 18.44
N ALA A 65 10.48 12.30 18.60
CA ALA A 65 9.98 13.35 17.71
C ALA A 65 10.83 14.63 17.82
N GLN A 66 11.28 14.99 19.02
CA GLN A 66 12.20 16.12 19.23
C GLN A 66 13.58 15.87 18.61
N ILE A 67 14.15 14.66 18.79
CA ILE A 67 15.41 14.27 18.17
C ILE A 67 15.32 14.30 16.63
N ALA A 68 14.19 13.85 16.06
CA ALA A 68 13.95 13.90 14.62
C ALA A 68 13.93 15.34 14.09
N ARG A 69 13.22 16.25 14.78
CA ARG A 69 13.20 17.69 14.44
C ARG A 69 14.59 18.32 14.49
N LEU A 70 15.37 18.04 15.54
CA LEU A 70 16.74 18.56 15.66
C LEU A 70 17.68 17.97 14.59
N LYS A 71 17.43 16.73 14.15
CA LYS A 71 18.18 16.11 13.05
C LYS A 71 17.89 16.83 11.72
N GLU A 72 16.64 17.15 11.44
CA GLU A 72 16.23 17.93 10.27
C GLU A 72 16.84 19.35 10.30
N GLU A 73 16.82 20.02 11.47
CA GLU A 73 17.45 21.33 11.64
C GLU A 73 18.98 21.26 11.42
N LEU A 74 19.66 20.24 11.95
CA LEU A 74 21.09 20.01 11.70
C LEU A 74 21.41 19.82 10.22
N THR A 75 20.59 19.06 9.49
CA THR A 75 20.78 18.89 8.04
C THR A 75 20.59 20.21 7.30
N ALA A 76 19.56 20.98 7.63
CA ALA A 76 19.31 22.28 7.02
C ALA A 76 20.43 23.30 7.31
N LEU A 77 20.96 23.32 8.54
CA LEU A 77 22.07 24.19 8.93
C LEU A 77 23.39 23.79 8.23
N LYS A 78 23.65 22.49 8.08
CA LYS A 78 24.83 21.99 7.36
C LYS A 78 24.81 22.32 5.87
N GLU A 79 23.65 22.24 5.23
CA GLU A 79 23.52 22.67 3.83
C GLU A 79 23.70 24.21 3.72
N LYS A 80 23.13 24.99 4.63
CA LYS A 80 23.37 26.45 4.68
C LYS A 80 24.85 26.81 4.90
N ALA A 81 25.57 26.06 5.73
CA ALA A 81 27.00 26.24 5.93
C ALA A 81 27.83 26.00 4.65
N ARG A 82 27.38 25.07 3.80
CA ARG A 82 28.02 24.79 2.49
C ARG A 82 27.77 25.88 1.46
N GLU A 83 26.64 26.56 1.56
CA GLU A 83 26.21 27.61 0.63
C GLU A 83 26.69 29.01 1.04
N ALA A 84 27.07 29.21 2.31
CA ALA A 84 27.53 30.49 2.83
C ALA A 84 28.90 30.90 2.24
N GLN A 85 29.00 32.16 1.83
CA GLN A 85 30.22 32.74 1.22
C GLN A 85 30.95 33.73 2.14
N ASP A 86 30.27 34.23 3.18
CA ASP A 86 30.83 35.15 4.17
C ASP A 86 31.41 34.36 5.36
N GLU A 87 32.68 34.63 5.70
CA GLU A 87 33.37 34.02 6.84
C GLU A 87 32.67 34.31 8.18
N LYS A 88 31.99 35.45 8.29
CA LYS A 88 31.21 35.79 9.48
C LYS A 88 29.93 34.96 9.58
N GLU A 89 29.26 34.72 8.46
CA GLU A 89 28.05 33.91 8.37
C GLU A 89 28.35 32.42 8.63
N ILE A 90 29.47 31.91 8.10
CA ILE A 90 29.95 30.54 8.38
C ILE A 90 30.17 30.33 9.88
N LYS A 91 30.84 31.28 10.56
CA LYS A 91 31.08 31.19 12.01
C LYS A 91 29.79 31.21 12.83
N GLU A 92 28.79 31.99 12.41
CA GLU A 92 27.48 32.03 13.08
C GLU A 92 26.68 30.73 12.85
N ILE A 93 26.77 30.14 11.66
CA ILE A 93 26.12 28.86 11.34
C ILE A 93 26.79 27.70 12.09
N ASP A 94 28.13 27.65 12.13
CA ASP A 94 28.88 26.61 12.84
C ASP A 94 28.58 26.62 14.35
N ALA A 95 28.53 27.81 14.96
CA ALA A 95 28.14 27.95 16.37
C ALA A 95 26.72 27.43 16.64
N ARG A 96 25.82 27.57 15.65
CA ARG A 96 24.44 27.07 15.74
C ARG A 96 24.36 25.56 15.51
N ILE A 97 25.17 25.01 14.61
CA ILE A 97 25.33 23.55 14.43
C ILE A 97 25.77 22.90 15.74
N ASP A 98 26.79 23.47 16.40
CA ASP A 98 27.30 22.94 17.66
C ASP A 98 26.24 22.99 18.77
N ALA A 99 25.47 24.08 18.86
CA ALA A 99 24.39 24.21 19.85
C ALA A 99 23.29 23.15 19.65
N VAL A 100 22.81 22.98 18.42
CA VAL A 100 21.77 21.99 18.08
C VAL A 100 22.29 20.56 18.24
N ALA A 101 23.56 20.31 17.92
CA ALA A 101 24.20 19.01 18.16
C ALA A 101 24.29 18.67 19.65
N ALA A 102 24.63 19.64 20.51
CA ALA A 102 24.68 19.43 21.95
C ALA A 102 23.29 19.17 22.55
N GLU A 103 22.25 19.83 22.03
CA GLU A 103 20.86 19.61 22.45
C GLU A 103 20.37 18.22 22.05
N ARG A 104 20.65 17.80 20.82
CA ARG A 104 20.36 16.43 20.35
C ARG A 104 21.03 15.38 21.23
N GLU A 105 22.29 15.58 21.59
CA GLU A 105 23.05 14.66 22.44
C GLU A 105 22.45 14.54 23.84
N LYS A 106 21.97 15.64 24.44
CA LYS A 106 21.26 15.61 25.72
C LYS A 106 19.96 14.80 25.65
N LEU A 107 19.18 14.97 24.59
CA LEU A 107 17.93 14.21 24.41
C LEU A 107 18.20 12.72 24.15
N LEU A 108 19.29 12.38 23.46
CA LEU A 108 19.72 10.98 23.30
C LEU A 108 20.11 10.36 24.65
N GLN A 109 20.85 11.09 25.49
CA GLN A 109 21.19 10.63 26.84
C GLN A 109 19.96 10.48 27.75
N GLU A 110 18.95 11.35 27.61
CA GLU A 110 17.66 11.21 28.31
C GLU A 110 16.89 9.97 27.83
N LEU A 111 16.86 9.72 26.50
CA LEU A 111 16.28 8.52 25.93
C LEU A 111 16.99 7.25 26.39
N ASP A 112 18.32 7.26 26.46
CA ASP A 112 19.13 6.13 26.93
C ASP A 112 18.95 5.86 28.42
N ARG A 113 18.79 6.90 29.26
CA ARG A 113 18.44 6.74 30.68
C ARG A 113 17.08 6.10 30.86
N LEU A 114 16.08 6.56 30.11
CA LEU A 114 14.75 5.95 30.12
C LEU A 114 14.78 4.50 29.62
N ASN A 115 15.75 4.13 28.78
CA ASN A 115 15.95 2.75 28.33
C ASN A 115 16.74 1.89 29.34
N GLY A 116 17.61 2.49 30.16
CA GLY A 116 18.54 1.82 31.06
C GLY A 116 18.04 1.57 32.49
N ASP A 117 17.10 2.37 33.00
CA ASP A 117 16.55 2.20 34.35
C ASP A 117 15.38 1.17 34.34
N ARG A 118 15.70 -0.13 34.30
CA ARG A 118 14.76 -1.16 34.77
C ARG A 118 15.19 -1.64 36.16
N PRO A 119 14.47 -1.30 37.24
CA PRO A 119 14.69 -1.96 38.52
C PRO A 119 14.27 -3.43 38.43
N ASP A 120 15.14 -4.30 38.95
CA ASP A 120 14.85 -5.71 39.24
C ASP A 120 13.76 -5.76 40.32
N GLN A 121 12.53 -6.19 39.98
CA GLN A 121 11.49 -6.43 40.99
C GLN A 121 10.30 -7.26 40.48
N SER A 122 10.21 -8.43 41.11
CA SER A 122 9.46 -9.63 40.77
C SER A 122 7.97 -9.64 41.12
N ASP A 123 7.26 -8.52 40.99
CA ASP A 123 5.81 -8.45 41.30
C ASP A 123 5.05 -7.46 40.38
N ASP A 124 5.49 -7.31 39.12
CA ASP A 124 4.75 -6.57 38.10
C ASP A 124 3.73 -7.51 37.40
N PRO A 125 2.42 -7.19 37.39
CA PRO A 125 1.44 -7.94 36.59
C PRO A 125 1.78 -8.00 35.08
N CYS A 126 2.69 -7.14 34.60
CA CYS A 126 3.25 -7.17 33.24
C CYS A 126 4.41 -8.17 33.03
N GLU A 127 4.92 -8.80 34.10
CA GLU A 127 6.06 -9.73 34.01
C GLU A 127 5.65 -11.20 33.90
N LYS A 128 4.38 -11.54 34.16
CA LYS A 128 3.94 -12.93 34.00
C LYS A 128 3.72 -13.38 32.57
N ASP A 129 3.64 -12.45 31.64
CA ASP A 129 3.79 -12.61 30.19
C ASP A 129 3.73 -11.17 29.65
N SER A 130 4.84 -10.58 29.19
CA SER A 130 4.80 -9.22 28.61
C SER A 130 3.69 -9.17 27.55
N PRO A 131 2.71 -8.25 27.65
CA PRO A 131 1.58 -8.27 26.75
C PRO A 131 2.09 -8.03 25.33
N PRO A 132 1.64 -8.83 24.36
CA PRO A 132 2.13 -8.71 22.99
C PRO A 132 1.82 -7.30 22.47
N LEU A 133 2.88 -6.51 22.24
CA LEU A 133 2.78 -5.14 21.70
C LEU A 133 2.34 -5.18 20.22
N HIS A 134 2.57 -6.31 19.56
CA HIS A 134 2.38 -6.49 18.13
C HIS A 134 1.09 -7.26 17.81
N LEU A 135 0.04 -7.03 18.61
CA LEU A 135 -1.27 -7.60 18.34
C LEU A 135 -1.99 -6.89 17.21
N VAL A 136 -2.48 -7.68 16.27
CA VAL A 136 -3.40 -7.22 15.23
C VAL A 136 -4.65 -8.07 15.20
N ARG A 137 -5.77 -7.43 14.90
CA ARG A 137 -7.05 -8.09 14.66
C ARG A 137 -7.30 -8.15 13.17
N VAL A 138 -7.38 -9.37 12.64
CA VAL A 138 -7.87 -9.65 11.29
C VAL A 138 -9.37 -9.90 11.38
N THR A 139 -10.16 -9.08 10.69
CA THR A 139 -11.63 -9.23 10.70
C THR A 139 -12.09 -10.46 9.94
N CYS A 140 -13.29 -10.94 10.25
CA CYS A 140 -13.96 -11.96 9.45
C CYS A 140 -14.05 -11.56 7.97
N GLY A 141 -14.07 -12.56 7.07
CA GLY A 141 -14.12 -12.30 5.63
C GLY A 141 -13.92 -13.55 4.80
N ALA A 142 -14.01 -13.37 3.48
CA ALA A 142 -13.86 -14.42 2.49
C ALA A 142 -12.89 -14.01 1.38
N ALA A 143 -12.12 -14.98 0.91
CA ALA A 143 -11.19 -14.81 -0.18
C ALA A 143 -11.07 -16.12 -0.98
N ILE A 144 -10.53 -16.02 -2.19
CA ILE A 144 -10.17 -17.17 -3.02
C ILE A 144 -8.67 -17.08 -3.30
N ASP A 145 -7.94 -18.16 -3.05
CA ASP A 145 -6.51 -18.21 -3.37
C ASP A 145 -6.26 -18.50 -4.86
N CYS A 146 -5.01 -18.35 -5.31
CA CYS A 146 -4.65 -18.58 -6.71
C CYS A 146 -4.75 -20.05 -7.15
N ASN A 147 -4.90 -20.99 -6.21
CA ASN A 147 -5.23 -22.39 -6.51
C ASN A 147 -6.74 -22.62 -6.59
N GLY A 148 -7.57 -21.61 -6.33
CA GLY A 148 -9.02 -21.66 -6.37
C GLY A 148 -9.64 -22.18 -5.08
N ASN A 149 -8.88 -22.33 -4.00
CA ASN A 149 -9.43 -22.74 -2.71
C ASN A 149 -10.19 -21.59 -2.07
N ASP A 150 -11.30 -21.92 -1.41
CA ASP A 150 -12.05 -20.97 -0.59
C ASP A 150 -11.34 -20.75 0.74
N VAL A 151 -11.03 -19.50 1.05
CA VAL A 151 -10.35 -19.12 2.28
C VAL A 151 -11.30 -18.27 3.11
N ILE A 152 -11.82 -18.85 4.18
CA ILE A 152 -12.87 -18.24 5.00
C ILE A 152 -12.36 -18.01 6.43
N LEU A 153 -12.39 -16.76 6.87
CA LEU A 153 -12.27 -16.40 8.28
C LEU A 153 -13.67 -16.14 8.83
N ALA A 154 -14.26 -17.16 9.45
CA ALA A 154 -15.63 -17.10 9.98
C ALA A 154 -15.81 -16.13 11.15
N GLY A 155 -14.72 -15.69 11.78
CA GLY A 155 -14.73 -14.74 12.88
C GLY A 155 -13.39 -14.04 12.99
N ASP A 156 -13.38 -12.92 13.72
CA ASP A 156 -12.17 -12.15 13.94
C ASP A 156 -11.08 -13.01 14.61
N ARG A 157 -9.83 -12.74 14.22
CA ARG A 157 -8.64 -13.39 14.76
C ARG A 157 -7.69 -12.33 15.26
N ILE A 158 -7.36 -12.42 16.54
CA ILE A 158 -6.28 -11.63 17.14
C ILE A 158 -5.02 -12.48 17.08
N VAL A 159 -3.97 -11.95 16.48
CA VAL A 159 -2.68 -12.61 16.35
C VAL A 159 -1.57 -11.66 16.77
N ASP A 160 -0.55 -12.21 17.43
CA ASP A 160 0.74 -11.54 17.62
C ASP A 160 1.59 -11.79 16.38
N VAL A 161 1.87 -10.73 15.61
CA VAL A 161 2.62 -10.88 14.35
C VAL A 161 4.08 -11.28 14.58
N MET A 162 4.66 -10.94 15.73
CA MET A 162 6.03 -11.33 16.07
C MET A 162 6.12 -12.81 16.43
N ALA A 163 5.08 -13.34 17.09
CA ALA A 163 4.98 -14.77 17.38
C ALA A 163 4.83 -15.63 16.11
N LEU A 164 4.31 -15.07 15.02
CA LEU A 164 4.16 -15.75 13.73
C LEU A 164 5.46 -15.85 12.91
N LEU A 165 6.46 -15.03 13.21
CA LEU A 165 7.75 -15.05 12.52
C LEU A 165 8.58 -16.28 12.88
N LYS A 166 9.43 -16.72 11.94
CA LYS A 166 10.44 -17.74 12.20
C LYS A 166 11.53 -17.20 13.13
N SER A 167 12.20 -18.08 13.88
CA SER A 167 13.27 -17.67 14.82
C SER A 167 14.37 -16.84 14.14
N SER A 168 14.77 -17.21 12.92
CA SER A 168 15.77 -16.47 12.13
C SER A 168 15.32 -15.08 11.70
N GLU A 169 14.01 -14.85 11.55
CA GLU A 169 13.45 -13.53 11.23
C GLU A 169 13.36 -12.67 12.50
N ARG A 170 13.01 -13.27 13.64
CA ARG A 170 12.99 -12.56 14.93
C ARG A 170 14.37 -12.04 15.35
N GLU A 171 15.42 -12.77 15.00
CA GLU A 171 16.81 -12.32 15.23
C GLU A 171 17.16 -11.06 14.42
N GLN A 172 16.59 -10.88 13.23
CA GLN A 172 16.81 -9.67 12.42
C GLN A 172 16.17 -8.43 13.06
N LEU A 173 15.07 -8.61 13.78
CA LEU A 173 14.38 -7.55 14.52
C LEU A 173 15.06 -7.19 15.85
N ALA A 174 16.18 -7.84 16.20
CA ALA A 174 16.82 -7.66 17.51
C ALA A 174 17.49 -6.29 17.67
N ASP A 175 17.83 -5.61 16.56
CA ASP A 175 18.51 -4.32 16.53
C ASP A 175 17.59 -3.12 16.85
N GLY A 176 16.28 -3.34 16.95
CA GLY A 176 15.28 -2.31 17.23
C GLY A 176 15.00 -1.37 16.05
N ALA A 177 15.51 -1.66 14.85
CA ALA A 177 15.19 -0.89 13.65
C ALA A 177 13.76 -1.19 13.16
N PRO A 178 13.10 -0.24 12.48
CA PRO A 178 11.83 -0.49 11.83
C PRO A 178 12.00 -1.48 10.68
N HIS A 179 11.12 -2.48 10.64
CA HIS A 179 11.11 -3.52 9.61
C HIS A 179 9.72 -3.65 9.01
N ARG A 180 9.66 -3.93 7.71
CA ARG A 180 8.41 -4.17 6.99
C ARG A 180 8.08 -5.67 6.97
N LEU A 181 6.98 -6.04 7.61
CA LEU A 181 6.47 -7.40 7.73
C LEU A 181 5.24 -7.60 6.84
N TYR A 182 5.13 -8.77 6.21
CA TYR A 182 4.02 -9.13 5.33
C TYR A 182 3.11 -10.16 5.99
N LEU A 183 1.87 -9.76 6.29
CA LEU A 183 0.86 -10.61 6.88
C LEU A 183 0.04 -11.28 5.77
N SER A 184 0.02 -12.61 5.74
CA SER A 184 -0.66 -13.37 4.70
C SER A 184 -1.64 -14.40 5.27
N LEU A 185 -2.65 -14.74 4.47
CA LEU A 185 -3.65 -15.76 4.77
C LEU A 185 -3.53 -16.94 3.81
N CYS A 186 -3.32 -18.12 4.34
CA CYS A 186 -3.17 -19.35 3.56
C CYS A 186 -4.34 -20.29 3.81
N TYR A 187 -4.78 -20.98 2.77
CA TYR A 187 -5.65 -22.14 2.92
C TYR A 187 -4.92 -23.26 3.69
N GLU A 188 -5.63 -23.93 4.59
CA GLU A 188 -5.12 -25.10 5.31
C GLU A 188 -6.23 -26.17 5.43
N GLU A 189 -5.84 -27.44 5.28
CA GLU A 189 -6.68 -28.57 5.64
C GLU A 189 -6.23 -29.13 6.98
N CYS A 190 -7.09 -29.03 7.98
CA CYS A 190 -6.85 -29.63 9.29
C CYS A 190 -7.67 -30.91 9.44
N GLY A 191 -7.00 -32.02 9.76
CA GLY A 191 -7.69 -33.23 10.19
C GLY A 191 -8.47 -32.99 11.49
N ARG A 192 -9.71 -33.48 11.53
CA ARG A 192 -10.60 -33.43 12.68
C ARG A 192 -11.02 -34.85 13.07
N GLU A 193 -11.43 -34.99 14.33
CA GLU A 193 -11.95 -36.23 14.90
C GLU A 193 -10.94 -37.39 14.75
N PRO A 194 -9.90 -37.44 15.60
CA PRO A 194 -8.99 -38.58 15.60
C PRO A 194 -9.76 -39.84 15.99
N THR A 195 -9.73 -40.83 15.11
CA THR A 195 -10.37 -42.13 15.31
C THR A 195 -9.35 -43.23 15.14
N ARG A 196 -9.58 -44.33 15.86
CA ARG A 196 -8.78 -45.53 15.70
C ARG A 196 -9.43 -46.40 14.62
N PRO A 197 -8.69 -46.86 13.59
CA PRO A 197 -9.23 -47.80 12.63
C PRO A 197 -9.65 -49.10 13.33
N PHE A 198 -10.84 -49.62 12.99
CA PHE A 198 -11.41 -50.82 13.60
C PHE A 198 -10.84 -52.12 13.03
N ALA A 199 -10.51 -52.14 11.73
CA ALA A 199 -9.87 -53.26 11.05
C ALA A 199 -8.43 -52.88 10.68
N MET A 200 -7.49 -53.76 10.99
CA MET A 200 -6.10 -53.63 10.57
C MET A 200 -6.00 -54.03 9.10
N ASP A 201 -5.33 -53.23 8.28
CA ASP A 201 -4.81 -53.75 7.01
C ASP A 201 -3.75 -54.80 7.39
N ASP A 202 -3.79 -56.00 6.81
CA ASP A 202 -2.85 -57.09 7.12
C ASP A 202 -1.36 -56.74 6.87
N CYS A 203 -1.09 -55.56 6.29
CA CYS A 203 0.23 -54.98 6.06
C CYS A 203 0.50 -53.67 6.85
N ALA A 204 -0.49 -53.09 7.54
CA ALA A 204 -0.34 -51.87 8.31
C ALA A 204 -0.09 -52.19 9.79
N THR A 205 1.18 -52.26 10.18
CA THR A 205 1.62 -52.60 11.56
C THR A 205 1.45 -51.46 12.58
N THR A 206 0.81 -50.34 12.20
CA THR A 206 0.64 -49.18 13.08
C THR A 206 -0.83 -48.86 13.34
N ASN A 207 -1.25 -49.05 14.59
CA ASN A 207 -2.50 -48.55 15.18
C ASN A 207 -2.50 -47.01 15.34
N ALA A 208 -1.94 -46.28 14.38
CA ALA A 208 -1.89 -44.83 14.44
C ALA A 208 -3.31 -44.25 14.32
N CYS A 209 -3.66 -43.33 15.23
CA CYS A 209 -4.91 -42.57 15.11
C CYS A 209 -4.94 -41.87 13.75
N GLN A 210 -6.04 -42.06 13.01
CA GLN A 210 -6.30 -41.37 11.75
C GLN A 210 -7.39 -40.32 11.94
N MET A 211 -7.35 -39.25 11.15
CA MET A 211 -8.36 -38.19 11.23
C MET A 211 -9.57 -38.59 10.40
N ALA A 212 -10.74 -38.74 11.03
CA ALA A 212 -11.95 -39.20 10.37
C ALA A 212 -12.57 -38.14 9.45
N ARG A 213 -12.27 -36.86 9.69
CA ARG A 213 -12.81 -35.74 8.93
C ARG A 213 -11.70 -34.78 8.53
N VAL A 214 -11.90 -34.07 7.42
CA VAL A 214 -11.06 -32.93 7.03
C VAL A 214 -11.91 -31.68 7.18
N ALA A 215 -11.36 -30.68 7.86
CA ALA A 215 -11.93 -29.34 7.91
C ALA A 215 -11.04 -28.40 7.11
N GLU A 216 -11.66 -27.67 6.19
CA GLU A 216 -11.02 -26.56 5.50
C GLU A 216 -10.94 -25.37 6.45
N GLY A 217 -9.81 -24.69 6.45
CA GLY A 217 -9.51 -23.58 7.35
C GLY A 217 -8.57 -22.58 6.70
N ALA A 218 -8.25 -21.56 7.48
CA ALA A 218 -7.32 -20.52 7.08
C ALA A 218 -6.28 -20.31 8.18
N ARG A 219 -5.02 -20.19 7.77
CA ARG A 219 -3.88 -19.93 8.65
C ARG A 219 -3.28 -18.58 8.32
N ILE A 220 -3.07 -17.77 9.35
CA ILE A 220 -2.38 -16.49 9.23
C ILE A 220 -0.88 -16.75 9.42
N ILE A 221 -0.07 -16.19 8.53
CA ILE A 221 1.38 -16.25 8.60
C ILE A 221 1.98 -14.85 8.47
N ALA A 222 3.18 -14.67 9.00
CA ALA A 222 3.97 -13.46 8.84
C ALA A 222 5.35 -13.81 8.25
N SER A 223 5.91 -12.93 7.44
CA SER A 223 7.30 -13.01 7.00
C SER A 223 7.89 -11.61 6.81
N LEU A 224 9.21 -11.49 6.98
CA LEU A 224 9.95 -10.28 6.61
C LEU A 224 10.28 -10.22 5.11
N THR A 225 10.11 -11.34 4.40
CA THR A 225 10.33 -11.40 2.95
C THR A 225 9.05 -11.04 2.23
N ALA A 226 9.13 -10.06 1.33
CA ALA A 226 8.02 -9.72 0.44
C ALA A 226 7.71 -10.93 -0.46
N PRO A 227 6.44 -11.36 -0.55
CA PRO A 227 6.08 -12.42 -1.48
C PRO A 227 6.24 -11.93 -2.92
N VAL A 228 6.40 -12.89 -3.83
CA VAL A 228 6.63 -12.59 -5.24
C VAL A 228 5.34 -12.09 -5.89
N ASP A 229 5.39 -10.93 -6.54
CA ASP A 229 4.26 -10.39 -7.29
C ASP A 229 3.75 -11.36 -8.35
N ASP A 230 2.43 -11.54 -8.43
CA ASP A 230 1.85 -12.36 -9.49
C ASP A 230 1.97 -11.66 -10.85
N ARG A 231 2.84 -12.23 -11.66
CA ARG A 231 3.14 -11.86 -13.03
C ARG A 231 2.37 -12.73 -14.05
N ARG A 232 1.28 -13.38 -13.70
CA ARG A 232 0.44 -14.08 -14.68
C ARG A 232 -0.62 -13.12 -15.23
N CYS A 233 -0.83 -13.17 -16.53
CA CYS A 233 -1.93 -12.45 -17.18
C CYS A 233 -3.22 -13.27 -17.15
N GLU A 234 -3.10 -14.60 -17.11
CA GLU A 234 -4.21 -15.55 -17.11
C GLU A 234 -3.97 -16.61 -16.02
N PRO A 235 -4.60 -16.48 -14.83
CA PRO A 235 -4.35 -17.38 -13.70
C PRO A 235 -5.04 -18.76 -13.83
N CYS A 236 -5.94 -18.94 -14.80
CA CYS A 236 -6.75 -20.15 -14.97
C CYS A 236 -5.91 -21.44 -15.12
N CYS A 237 -4.86 -21.39 -15.94
CA CYS A 237 -4.14 -22.58 -16.43
C CYS A 237 -2.78 -22.82 -15.78
N THR A 238 -2.28 -21.87 -14.98
CA THR A 238 -0.93 -21.92 -14.43
C THR A 238 -1.01 -21.85 -12.92
N CYS A 239 -0.40 -22.81 -12.22
CA CYS A 239 -0.31 -22.76 -10.76
C CYS A 239 0.52 -21.55 -10.29
N CYS A 240 0.25 -21.08 -9.08
CA CYS A 240 1.10 -20.10 -8.40
C CYS A 240 2.15 -20.81 -7.55
N ASP A 241 3.27 -20.13 -7.33
CA ASP A 241 4.32 -20.63 -6.43
C ASP A 241 3.89 -20.51 -4.96
N GLU A 242 3.21 -19.42 -4.60
CA GLU A 242 2.70 -19.16 -3.26
C GLU A 242 1.18 -18.94 -3.29
N ALA A 243 0.46 -19.80 -2.56
CA ALA A 243 -1.01 -19.75 -2.49
C ALA A 243 -1.55 -18.80 -1.40
N CYS A 244 -0.68 -18.16 -0.63
CA CYS A 244 -1.13 -17.29 0.45
C CYS A 244 -1.49 -15.90 -0.08
N LEU A 245 -2.56 -15.33 0.45
CA LEU A 245 -3.05 -14.01 0.07
C LEU A 245 -2.50 -12.95 1.03
N LEU A 246 -1.86 -11.91 0.49
CA LEU A 246 -1.43 -10.75 1.25
C LEU A 246 -2.61 -9.99 1.85
N LEU A 247 -2.60 -9.81 3.16
CA LEU A 247 -3.60 -9.03 3.90
C LEU A 247 -3.15 -7.60 4.16
N ALA A 248 -1.90 -7.42 4.57
CA ALA A 248 -1.29 -6.11 4.84
C ALA A 248 0.24 -6.22 4.88
N ALA A 249 0.91 -5.12 4.57
CA ALA A 249 2.27 -4.87 5.02
C ALA A 249 2.21 -4.05 6.30
N ILE A 250 3.06 -4.36 7.27
CA ILE A 250 3.06 -3.75 8.60
C ILE A 250 4.47 -3.31 8.92
N GLU A 251 4.65 -2.01 9.18
CA GLU A 251 5.90 -1.50 9.75
C GLU A 251 5.92 -1.86 11.24
N VAL A 252 6.91 -2.64 11.66
CA VAL A 252 7.05 -3.12 13.04
C VAL A 252 8.36 -2.64 13.63
N VAL A 253 8.28 -2.20 14.90
CA VAL A 253 9.43 -1.91 15.75
C VAL A 253 9.31 -2.79 16.99
N LYS A 254 10.41 -3.43 17.38
CA LYS A 254 10.43 -4.47 18.43
C LYS A 254 9.77 -4.03 19.74
N ASP A 255 9.97 -2.79 20.17
CA ASP A 255 9.52 -2.32 21.49
C ASP A 255 8.37 -1.31 21.40
N GLU A 256 7.67 -1.24 20.25
CA GLU A 256 6.56 -0.31 20.04
C GLU A 256 5.27 -1.03 19.63
N PRO A 257 4.10 -0.53 20.08
CA PRO A 257 2.83 -1.05 19.65
C PRO A 257 2.53 -0.66 18.21
N ILE A 258 1.84 -1.55 17.49
CA ILE A 258 1.40 -1.28 16.11
C ILE A 258 0.28 -0.24 16.14
N GLY A 259 0.49 0.87 15.43
CA GLY A 259 -0.49 1.90 15.17
C GLY A 259 -1.25 1.69 13.85
N GLY A 260 -2.32 2.47 13.65
CA GLY A 260 -3.10 2.39 12.41
C GLY A 260 -2.35 2.88 11.17
N ALA A 261 -1.39 3.79 11.34
CA ALA A 261 -0.56 4.30 10.25
C ALA A 261 0.52 3.30 9.80
N ASP A 262 0.83 2.31 10.65
CA ASP A 262 1.86 1.31 10.37
C ASP A 262 1.33 0.17 9.51
N ILE A 263 0.02 0.09 9.29
CA ILE A 263 -0.65 -0.97 8.53
C ILE A 263 -0.99 -0.45 7.13
N ASP A 264 -0.33 -1.02 6.13
CA ASP A 264 -0.52 -0.74 4.72
C ASP A 264 -1.33 -1.86 4.05
N HIS A 265 -2.60 -1.57 3.75
CA HIS A 265 -3.49 -2.47 3.00
C HIS A 265 -3.37 -2.36 1.48
N SER A 266 -2.48 -1.50 0.94
CA SER A 266 -2.32 -1.33 -0.51
C SER A 266 -1.78 -2.58 -1.22
N VAL A 267 -1.11 -3.46 -0.48
CA VAL A 267 -0.55 -4.71 -0.97
C VAL A 267 -1.61 -5.79 -1.26
N ARG A 268 -2.88 -5.52 -0.93
CA ARG A 268 -3.99 -6.45 -1.11
C ARG A 268 -4.34 -6.57 -2.58
N ARG A 269 -4.52 -7.80 -3.04
CA ARG A 269 -5.02 -8.07 -4.39
C ARG A 269 -6.54 -7.95 -4.45
N ARG A 270 -7.05 -7.19 -5.42
CA ARG A 270 -8.48 -7.16 -5.75
C ARG A 270 -8.94 -8.52 -6.25
N PHE A 271 -10.14 -8.92 -5.84
CA PHE A 271 -10.74 -10.14 -6.36
C PHE A 271 -11.07 -9.99 -7.85
N GLY A 272 -10.52 -10.89 -8.67
CA GLY A 272 -10.81 -10.94 -10.10
C GLY A 272 -9.85 -11.87 -10.85
N LEU A 273 -10.19 -12.14 -12.12
CA LEU A 273 -9.32 -12.87 -13.05
C LEU A 273 -8.03 -12.11 -13.34
N TYR A 274 -8.11 -10.79 -13.28
CA TYR A 274 -7.00 -9.90 -13.53
C TYR A 274 -7.00 -8.80 -12.47
N ASP A 275 -5.82 -8.45 -11.98
CA ASP A 275 -5.66 -7.29 -11.10
C ASP A 275 -5.35 -6.08 -11.98
N PRO A 276 -6.32 -5.17 -12.16
CA PRO A 276 -6.22 -4.12 -13.17
C PRO A 276 -5.08 -3.16 -12.85
N THR A 277 -4.43 -2.70 -13.91
CA THR A 277 -3.51 -1.57 -13.79
C THR A 277 -4.33 -0.30 -13.56
N VAL A 278 -3.97 0.46 -12.52
CA VAL A 278 -4.67 1.69 -12.09
C VAL A 278 -3.67 2.83 -11.95
N ILE A 279 -4.15 4.07 -11.99
CA ILE A 279 -3.39 5.25 -11.59
C ILE A 279 -3.36 5.30 -10.07
N THR A 280 -2.14 5.31 -9.52
CA THR A 280 -1.88 5.32 -8.07
C THR A 280 -1.56 6.72 -7.56
N GLY A 281 -1.17 7.65 -8.44
CA GLY A 281 -0.87 9.00 -8.04
C GLY A 281 -0.74 9.97 -9.20
N ILE A 282 -0.97 11.25 -8.88
CA ILE A 282 -0.87 12.40 -9.78
C ILE A 282 -0.10 13.55 -9.13
N SER A 283 0.64 14.36 -9.90
CA SER A 283 1.45 15.47 -9.37
C SER A 283 0.67 16.74 -8.97
N TRP A 284 -0.63 16.77 -9.21
CA TRP A 284 -1.51 17.90 -8.87
C TRP A 284 -2.69 17.44 -8.01
N ALA A 285 -3.32 18.37 -7.31
CA ALA A 285 -4.55 18.09 -6.58
C ALA A 285 -5.77 18.38 -7.44
N HIS A 286 -6.68 17.40 -7.49
CA HIS A 286 -7.95 17.54 -8.18
C HIS A 286 -8.81 18.64 -7.55
N GLY A 287 -9.35 19.52 -8.38
CA GLY A 287 -10.21 20.63 -7.98
C GLY A 287 -9.51 21.73 -7.19
N ALA A 288 -8.18 21.66 -7.05
CA ALA A 288 -7.41 22.68 -6.35
C ALA A 288 -7.40 24.02 -7.09
N THR A 289 -7.00 25.07 -6.38
CA THR A 289 -6.78 26.40 -6.95
C THR A 289 -5.32 26.76 -6.74
N TYR A 290 -4.62 27.09 -7.82
CA TYR A 290 -3.21 27.48 -7.79
C TYR A 290 -3.00 28.90 -8.29
N SER A 291 -1.96 29.57 -7.82
CA SER A 291 -1.47 30.78 -8.46
C SER A 291 -1.01 30.49 -9.89
N ALA A 292 -1.07 31.49 -10.77
CA ALA A 292 -0.62 31.33 -12.16
C ALA A 292 0.87 30.89 -12.21
N ARG A 293 1.70 31.34 -11.28
CA ARG A 293 3.11 30.92 -11.17
C ARG A 293 3.21 29.43 -10.89
N THR A 294 2.53 28.95 -9.85
CA THR A 294 2.52 27.55 -9.43
C THR A 294 1.94 26.65 -10.51
N ALA A 295 0.84 27.05 -11.14
CA ALA A 295 0.25 26.29 -12.25
C ALA A 295 1.17 26.16 -13.46
N ASN A 296 1.84 27.24 -13.88
CA ASN A 296 2.82 27.15 -14.98
C ASN A 296 4.02 26.25 -14.63
N ALA A 297 4.39 26.16 -13.35
CA ALA A 297 5.44 25.25 -12.88
C ALA A 297 4.95 23.79 -12.89
N ILE A 298 3.75 23.52 -12.39
CA ILE A 298 3.09 22.20 -12.47
C ILE A 298 2.99 21.73 -13.92
N LEU A 299 2.60 22.61 -14.85
CA LEU A 299 2.47 22.27 -16.27
C LEU A 299 3.82 22.16 -17.00
N GLY A 300 4.91 22.63 -16.38
CA GLY A 300 6.23 22.68 -17.01
C GLY A 300 6.33 23.67 -18.18
N THR A 301 5.43 24.66 -18.28
CA THR A 301 5.38 25.60 -19.42
C THR A 301 6.72 26.32 -19.64
N LYS A 302 7.39 26.71 -18.55
CA LYS A 302 8.72 27.36 -18.58
C LYS A 302 9.80 26.58 -17.85
N ASP A 303 9.40 25.61 -17.05
CA ASP A 303 10.29 24.77 -16.26
C ASP A 303 10.48 23.42 -16.96
N LYS A 304 11.72 23.10 -17.33
CA LYS A 304 12.04 21.85 -18.02
C LYS A 304 11.95 20.63 -17.10
N ASP A 305 12.12 20.85 -15.79
CA ASP A 305 12.03 19.82 -14.76
C ASP A 305 10.60 19.69 -14.22
N GLY A 306 9.70 20.57 -14.67
CA GLY A 306 8.26 20.53 -14.38
C GLY A 306 7.48 19.62 -15.33
N GLY A 307 6.16 19.65 -15.21
CA GLY A 307 5.24 18.80 -15.97
C GLY A 307 4.33 17.99 -15.06
N ILE A 308 3.19 17.57 -15.60
CA ILE A 308 2.27 16.71 -14.86
C ILE A 308 2.82 15.28 -14.85
N GLU A 309 2.84 14.65 -13.68
CA GLU A 309 3.33 13.29 -13.48
C GLU A 309 2.19 12.39 -13.06
N ILE A 310 2.17 11.18 -13.62
CA ILE A 310 1.16 10.15 -13.36
C ILE A 310 1.91 8.84 -13.10
N THR A 311 1.59 8.17 -11.99
CA THR A 311 2.16 6.86 -11.64
C THR A 311 1.11 5.75 -11.76
N PHE A 312 1.56 4.56 -12.12
CA PHE A 312 0.72 3.38 -12.30
C PHE A 312 1.03 2.29 -11.27
N SER A 313 0.04 1.46 -10.95
CA SER A 313 0.23 0.30 -10.06
C SER A 313 1.10 -0.80 -10.69
N ARG A 314 1.11 -0.88 -12.03
CA ARG A 314 1.91 -1.82 -12.82
C ARG A 314 2.44 -1.09 -14.05
N PRO A 315 3.58 -1.53 -14.63
CA PRO A 315 4.14 -0.86 -15.80
C PRO A 315 3.22 -0.92 -17.03
N VAL A 316 3.21 0.16 -17.80
CA VAL A 316 2.49 0.32 -19.09
C VAL A 316 3.45 0.35 -20.27
N HIS A 317 2.98 -0.09 -21.44
CA HIS A 317 3.77 -0.15 -22.67
C HIS A 317 4.06 1.25 -23.20
N VAL A 318 5.34 1.54 -23.39
CA VAL A 318 5.83 2.78 -24.01
C VAL A 318 5.24 2.98 -25.40
N ALA A 319 5.13 1.91 -26.19
CA ALA A 319 4.55 1.93 -27.53
C ALA A 319 3.07 2.37 -27.57
N THR A 320 2.37 2.33 -26.44
CA THR A 320 0.98 2.77 -26.33
C THR A 320 0.83 4.21 -25.85
N ILE A 321 1.93 4.84 -25.43
CA ILE A 321 1.99 6.24 -25.03
C ILE A 321 2.22 7.07 -26.29
N THR A 322 1.13 7.37 -26.98
CA THR A 322 1.14 8.15 -28.24
C THR A 322 0.55 9.55 -28.01
N PRO A 323 0.76 10.49 -28.94
CA PRO A 323 0.03 11.76 -28.92
C PRO A 323 -1.49 11.52 -28.78
N GLY A 324 -2.15 12.31 -27.92
CA GLY A 324 -3.58 12.17 -27.60
C GLY A 324 -3.91 11.22 -26.45
N THR A 325 -2.94 10.46 -25.92
CA THR A 325 -3.16 9.66 -24.70
C THR A 325 -3.25 10.49 -23.44
N VAL A 326 -2.57 11.64 -23.43
CA VAL A 326 -2.71 12.70 -22.41
C VAL A 326 -3.09 13.98 -23.14
N GLU A 327 -4.16 14.62 -22.70
CA GLU A 327 -4.66 15.87 -23.26
C GLU A 327 -4.77 16.92 -22.15
N LEU A 328 -4.26 18.11 -22.45
CA LEU A 328 -4.41 19.31 -21.63
C LEU A 328 -5.33 20.27 -22.37
N MET A 329 -6.35 20.79 -21.69
CA MET A 329 -7.25 21.80 -22.23
C MET A 329 -7.35 22.98 -21.28
N ARG A 330 -7.15 24.19 -21.80
CA ARG A 330 -7.39 25.45 -21.10
C ARG A 330 -8.80 25.93 -21.39
N ILE A 331 -9.56 26.17 -20.33
CA ILE A 331 -10.88 26.81 -20.41
C ILE A 331 -10.74 28.19 -19.81
N THR A 332 -10.85 29.21 -20.66
CA THR A 332 -10.62 30.60 -20.26
C THR A 332 -11.70 31.13 -19.32
N GLY A 333 -11.30 31.81 -18.24
CA GLY A 333 -12.23 32.34 -17.22
C GLY A 333 -12.15 33.85 -16.97
N GLY A 334 -11.48 34.59 -17.86
CA GLY A 334 -11.27 36.03 -17.72
C GLY A 334 -12.54 36.88 -17.87
N ARG A 335 -12.47 38.16 -17.47
CA ARG A 335 -13.58 39.13 -17.62
C ARG A 335 -13.91 39.48 -19.08
N GLY A 336 -12.96 39.29 -20.00
CA GLY A 336 -13.12 39.57 -21.43
C GLY A 336 -13.46 38.31 -22.23
N LEU A 337 -12.48 37.44 -22.41
CA LEU A 337 -12.67 36.13 -23.05
C LEU A 337 -13.00 35.08 -21.97
N SER A 338 -14.14 34.41 -22.12
CA SER A 338 -14.59 33.36 -21.19
C SER A 338 -15.24 32.21 -21.94
N GLY A 339 -15.02 30.98 -21.46
CA GLY A 339 -15.62 29.76 -22.02
C GLY A 339 -14.95 29.24 -23.29
N VAL A 340 -13.89 29.89 -23.78
CA VAL A 340 -13.09 29.36 -24.90
C VAL A 340 -12.25 28.20 -24.38
N ILE A 341 -12.40 27.05 -25.04
CA ILE A 341 -11.63 25.84 -24.80
C ILE A 341 -10.52 25.79 -25.85
N ALA A 342 -9.27 25.77 -25.41
CA ALA A 342 -8.10 25.62 -26.26
C ALA A 342 -7.31 24.38 -25.83
N ALA A 343 -6.87 23.56 -26.79
CA ALA A 343 -5.93 22.49 -26.52
C ALA A 343 -4.56 23.10 -26.18
N MET A 344 -3.92 22.59 -25.13
CA MET A 344 -2.53 22.89 -24.81
C MET A 344 -1.68 21.73 -25.31
N GLU A 345 -1.00 21.92 -26.43
CA GLU A 345 -0.10 20.91 -26.98
C GLU A 345 1.06 20.65 -26.00
N GLY A 346 1.40 19.39 -25.82
CA GLY A 346 2.44 18.98 -24.89
C GLY A 346 3.27 17.83 -25.42
N GLU A 347 4.31 17.50 -24.68
CA GLU A 347 5.28 16.47 -25.00
C GLU A 347 5.54 15.56 -23.80
N PHE A 348 5.80 14.28 -24.06
CA PHE A 348 6.28 13.35 -23.04
C PHE A 348 7.76 13.60 -22.78
N VAL A 349 8.12 13.70 -21.50
CA VAL A 349 9.49 13.96 -21.06
C VAL A 349 10.10 12.65 -20.52
N ASP A 350 11.37 12.42 -20.82
CA ASP A 350 12.16 11.26 -20.37
C ASP A 350 11.54 9.89 -20.69
N LEU A 351 10.69 9.83 -21.72
CA LEU A 351 10.10 8.56 -22.17
C LEU A 351 11.18 7.75 -22.91
N PRO A 352 11.45 6.49 -22.51
CA PRO A 352 12.38 5.64 -23.23
C PRO A 352 11.85 5.32 -24.64
N ALA A 353 12.72 4.81 -25.52
CA ALA A 353 12.32 4.48 -26.90
C ALA A 353 11.40 3.26 -26.96
N ASP A 354 11.57 2.31 -26.04
CA ASP A 354 10.82 1.06 -25.95
C ASP A 354 10.70 0.56 -24.50
N GLY A 355 10.01 -0.58 -24.34
CA GLY A 355 9.84 -1.23 -23.05
C GLY A 355 8.59 -0.78 -22.29
N MET A 356 8.74 -0.68 -20.97
CA MET A 356 7.66 -0.47 -20.02
C MET A 356 8.02 0.66 -19.06
N VAL A 357 7.04 1.45 -18.64
CA VAL A 357 7.20 2.52 -17.66
C VAL A 357 6.13 2.44 -16.58
N ASP A 358 6.50 2.72 -15.34
CA ASP A 358 5.59 2.83 -14.19
C ASP A 358 5.11 4.27 -13.94
N ARG A 359 5.73 5.24 -14.61
CA ARG A 359 5.40 6.66 -14.53
C ARG A 359 5.54 7.33 -15.89
N ILE A 360 4.75 8.37 -16.10
CA ILE A 360 4.86 9.27 -17.25
C ILE A 360 4.88 10.71 -16.78
N ARG A 361 5.66 11.53 -17.47
CA ARG A 361 5.67 12.99 -17.32
C ARG A 361 5.25 13.64 -18.63
N TYR A 362 4.27 14.53 -18.57
CA TYR A 362 3.76 15.26 -19.72
C TYR A 362 3.82 16.76 -19.45
N ARG A 363 4.48 17.49 -20.35
CA ARG A 363 4.78 18.91 -20.20
C ARG A 363 4.09 19.72 -21.28
N ASP A 364 3.64 20.92 -20.93
CA ASP A 364 3.16 21.92 -21.89
C ASP A 364 4.31 22.42 -22.78
N ALA A 365 4.14 22.25 -24.10
CA ALA A 365 5.10 22.63 -25.12
C ALA A 365 4.74 23.95 -25.82
N THR A 366 3.55 24.51 -25.57
CA THR A 366 3.07 25.74 -26.24
C THR A 366 3.83 26.99 -25.81
N GLY A 367 4.33 27.01 -24.56
CA GLY A 367 4.91 28.19 -23.94
C GLY A 367 3.88 29.28 -23.55
N GLU A 368 2.59 29.01 -23.75
CA GLU A 368 1.51 29.94 -23.39
C GLU A 368 1.24 29.90 -21.88
N THR A 369 1.51 31.00 -21.18
CA THR A 369 1.24 31.06 -19.75
C THR A 369 -0.25 31.12 -19.45
N VAL A 370 -0.68 30.33 -18.48
CA VAL A 370 -2.06 30.35 -17.97
C VAL A 370 -2.40 31.69 -17.31
N GLN A 371 -3.65 32.12 -17.45
CA GLN A 371 -4.16 33.39 -16.92
C GLN A 371 -5.04 33.16 -15.69
N GLN A 372 -5.26 34.23 -14.93
CA GLN A 372 -6.16 34.20 -13.78
C GLN A 372 -7.57 33.73 -14.18
N LYS A 373 -8.20 32.93 -13.31
CA LYS A 373 -9.53 32.33 -13.50
C LYS A 373 -9.62 31.28 -14.60
N ASP A 374 -8.53 30.95 -15.29
CA ASP A 374 -8.53 29.81 -16.19
C ASP A 374 -8.79 28.51 -15.41
N ARG A 375 -9.36 27.53 -16.11
CA ARG A 375 -9.43 26.15 -15.65
C ARG A 375 -8.61 25.28 -16.56
N ILE A 376 -7.74 24.47 -15.98
CA ILE A 376 -7.00 23.45 -16.71
C ILE A 376 -7.72 22.13 -16.53
N MET A 377 -8.07 21.50 -17.65
CA MET A 377 -8.65 20.18 -17.72
C MET A 377 -7.59 19.20 -18.24
N ILE A 378 -7.46 18.08 -17.55
CA ILE A 378 -6.49 17.03 -17.82
C ILE A 378 -7.27 15.76 -18.09
N VAL A 379 -7.05 15.17 -19.27
CA VAL A 379 -7.67 13.91 -19.67
C VAL A 379 -6.58 12.91 -20.00
N VAL A 380 -6.62 11.75 -19.35
CA VAL A 380 -5.80 10.60 -19.69
C VAL A 380 -6.70 9.54 -20.30
N ARG A 381 -6.45 9.20 -21.55
CA ARG A 381 -7.18 8.19 -22.31
C ARG A 381 -6.75 6.78 -21.91
N ALA A 382 -7.04 6.43 -20.65
CA ALA A 382 -6.64 5.18 -20.02
C ALA A 382 -6.95 3.92 -20.85
N PRO A 383 -8.08 3.81 -21.61
CA PRO A 383 -8.33 2.65 -22.46
C PRO A 383 -7.29 2.39 -23.57
N PHE A 384 -6.47 3.40 -23.90
CA PHE A 384 -5.39 3.29 -24.89
C PHE A 384 -4.03 3.02 -24.27
N LEU A 385 -3.88 3.16 -22.95
CA LEU A 385 -2.68 2.80 -22.23
C LEU A 385 -2.78 1.32 -21.84
N LEU A 386 -1.91 0.49 -22.42
CA LEU A 386 -1.93 -0.94 -22.18
C LEU A 386 -0.82 -1.34 -21.21
N ASP A 387 -1.16 -2.19 -20.26
CA ASP A 387 -0.17 -2.83 -19.39
C ASP A 387 0.54 -4.01 -20.08
N ARG A 388 1.51 -4.59 -19.38
CA ARG A 388 2.28 -5.79 -19.76
C ARG A 388 1.45 -7.00 -20.24
N CYS A 389 0.17 -7.06 -19.91
CA CYS A 389 -0.75 -8.12 -20.32
C CYS A 389 -1.63 -7.69 -21.50
N CYS A 390 -1.31 -6.57 -22.14
CA CYS A 390 -2.10 -5.91 -23.17
C CYS A 390 -3.54 -5.60 -22.72
N ARG A 391 -3.75 -5.37 -21.42
CA ARG A 391 -5.04 -4.96 -20.87
C ARG A 391 -5.07 -3.44 -20.69
N PRO A 392 -6.21 -2.77 -20.95
CA PRO A 392 -6.34 -1.34 -20.78
C PRO A 392 -6.24 -0.94 -19.30
N LEU A 393 -5.66 0.24 -19.06
CA LEU A 393 -5.66 0.89 -17.75
C LEU A 393 -7.09 1.22 -17.31
N GLU A 394 -7.40 1.01 -16.03
CA GLU A 394 -8.63 1.50 -15.42
C GLU A 394 -8.48 2.99 -15.09
N GLY A 395 -9.37 3.83 -15.62
CA GLY A 395 -9.20 5.28 -15.59
C GLY A 395 -10.20 6.05 -14.73
N LEU A 396 -11.33 5.49 -14.29
CA LEU A 396 -12.35 6.32 -13.64
C LEU A 396 -11.85 6.87 -12.31
N HIS A 397 -11.92 8.19 -12.20
CA HIS A 397 -11.48 8.96 -11.04
C HIS A 397 -12.62 9.15 -10.03
N VAL A 398 -12.92 8.11 -9.25
CA VAL A 398 -14.06 8.14 -8.33
C VAL A 398 -13.82 9.15 -7.20
N GLY A 399 -14.71 10.14 -7.13
CA GLY A 399 -14.72 11.14 -6.05
C GLY A 399 -13.56 12.15 -6.08
N GLY A 400 -12.71 12.16 -7.11
CA GLY A 400 -11.60 13.11 -7.20
C GLY A 400 -10.45 12.83 -6.21
N ARG A 401 -10.31 11.59 -5.74
CA ARG A 401 -9.46 11.23 -4.59
C ARG A 401 -8.18 10.46 -4.94
N VAL A 402 -7.76 10.40 -6.21
CA VAL A 402 -6.45 9.79 -6.54
C VAL A 402 -5.34 10.52 -5.75
N PRO A 403 -4.45 9.79 -5.04
CA PRO A 403 -3.43 10.37 -4.20
C PRO A 403 -2.55 11.36 -4.95
N ARG A 404 -2.22 12.45 -4.26
CA ARG A 404 -1.22 13.39 -4.76
C ARG A 404 0.18 12.81 -4.53
N LEU A 405 0.99 12.77 -5.58
CA LEU A 405 2.39 12.36 -5.53
C LEU A 405 3.19 13.35 -4.69
N ARG A 406 4.19 12.83 -3.98
CA ARG A 406 5.19 13.66 -3.34
C ARG A 406 6.40 13.80 -4.25
N ILE A 407 6.47 14.91 -4.97
CA ILE A 407 7.61 15.20 -5.83
C ILE A 407 8.50 16.19 -5.09
N GLU A 408 9.77 15.83 -4.87
CA GLU A 408 10.72 16.68 -4.15
C GLU A 408 11.24 17.80 -5.07
N ASN A 409 10.36 18.76 -5.39
CA ASN A 409 10.73 19.96 -6.13
C ASN A 409 10.02 21.21 -5.58
N ALA A 410 10.57 22.38 -5.93
CA ALA A 410 10.08 23.66 -5.42
C ALA A 410 8.63 23.96 -5.86
N ALA A 411 8.22 23.44 -7.03
CA ALA A 411 6.86 23.61 -7.54
C ALA A 411 5.84 22.82 -6.70
N ASP A 412 6.16 21.59 -6.31
CA ASP A 412 5.32 20.74 -5.48
C ASP A 412 5.18 21.31 -4.06
N GLU A 413 6.27 21.78 -3.48
CA GLU A 413 6.27 22.43 -2.16
C GLU A 413 5.37 23.67 -2.15
N ALA A 414 5.53 24.55 -3.16
CA ALA A 414 4.67 25.73 -3.32
C ALA A 414 3.20 25.35 -3.49
N ALA A 415 2.90 24.36 -4.33
CA ALA A 415 1.54 23.88 -4.54
C ALA A 415 0.91 23.29 -3.27
N ARG A 416 1.66 22.55 -2.44
CA ARG A 416 1.15 22.05 -1.15
C ARG A 416 0.85 23.16 -0.16
N LYS A 417 1.71 24.19 -0.14
CA LYS A 417 1.48 25.36 0.72
C LYS A 417 0.22 26.09 0.31
N GLU A 418 0.04 26.37 -0.98
CA GLU A 418 -1.18 27.01 -1.50
C GLU A 418 -2.44 26.16 -1.24
N GLU A 419 -2.36 24.84 -1.38
CA GLU A 419 -3.48 23.94 -1.05
C GLU A 419 -3.86 23.95 0.44
N ALA A 420 -2.86 23.93 1.32
CA ALA A 420 -3.06 24.01 2.76
C ALA A 420 -3.70 25.35 3.16
N GLU A 421 -3.27 26.45 2.53
CA GLU A 421 -3.84 27.79 2.74
C GLU A 421 -5.25 27.92 2.16
N ALA A 422 -5.53 27.30 1.01
CA ALA A 422 -6.84 27.32 0.35
C ALA A 422 -7.92 26.54 1.12
N GLY A 423 -7.52 25.65 2.05
CA GLY A 423 -8.44 24.94 2.92
C GLY A 423 -9.53 24.19 2.15
N LEU A 424 -9.14 23.35 1.19
CA LEU A 424 -10.09 22.56 0.41
C LEU A 424 -11.02 21.80 1.38
N PRO A 425 -12.34 22.03 1.33
CA PRO A 425 -13.27 21.27 2.15
C PRO A 425 -13.35 19.86 1.58
N HIS A 426 -12.43 18.98 2.01
CA HIS A 426 -12.69 17.56 1.98
C HIS A 426 -13.85 17.33 2.93
N ARG A 427 -15.07 17.42 2.41
CA ARG A 427 -16.25 16.91 3.10
C ARG A 427 -15.92 15.47 3.49
N GLU A 428 -16.00 15.16 4.78
CA GLU A 428 -15.71 13.85 5.42
C GLU A 428 -16.65 12.72 4.94
N VAL A 429 -17.23 12.86 3.76
CA VAL A 429 -18.11 11.91 3.13
C VAL A 429 -17.22 10.87 2.42
N CYS A 430 -17.29 9.63 2.89
CA CYS A 430 -16.56 8.45 2.42
C CYS A 430 -15.05 8.49 2.72
N ASN A 431 -14.67 7.91 3.86
CA ASN A 431 -13.26 7.79 4.28
C ASN A 431 -12.52 6.60 3.65
N HIS A 432 -13.23 5.71 2.96
CA HIS A 432 -12.66 4.55 2.28
C HIS A 432 -13.14 4.48 0.83
N PRO A 433 -12.31 3.99 -0.10
CA PRO A 433 -12.76 3.76 -1.46
C PRO A 433 -13.83 2.65 -1.51
N PRO A 434 -14.63 2.59 -2.60
CA PRO A 434 -15.70 1.60 -2.74
C PRO A 434 -15.26 0.14 -2.63
N HIS A 435 -13.98 -0.13 -2.92
CA HIS A 435 -13.39 -1.47 -2.90
C HIS A 435 -12.83 -1.89 -1.53
N GLY A 436 -13.09 -1.12 -0.48
CA GLY A 436 -12.68 -1.43 0.90
C GLY A 436 -11.47 -0.62 1.38
N PRO A 437 -10.75 -1.07 2.42
CA PRO A 437 -9.62 -0.35 2.97
C PRO A 437 -8.39 -0.54 2.09
N MET A 438 -8.35 0.17 0.98
CA MET A 438 -7.18 0.30 0.11
C MET A 438 -6.92 1.79 -0.14
N PRO A 439 -5.75 2.17 -0.68
CA PRO A 439 -5.55 3.54 -1.14
C PRO A 439 -6.60 3.89 -2.19
N TRP A 440 -6.97 5.16 -2.22
CA TRP A 440 -7.70 5.69 -3.36
C TRP A 440 -6.84 5.53 -4.61
N THR A 441 -7.46 5.12 -5.70
CA THR A 441 -6.84 4.89 -7.02
C THR A 441 -7.94 5.07 -8.06
N THR A 442 -7.58 5.05 -9.35
CA THR A 442 -8.61 4.87 -10.38
C THR A 442 -9.24 3.48 -10.32
N SER A 443 -10.40 3.36 -10.93
CA SER A 443 -11.15 2.10 -11.00
C SER A 443 -11.97 2.02 -12.28
N GLY A 444 -12.31 0.81 -12.71
CA GLY A 444 -13.23 0.55 -13.81
C GLY A 444 -12.82 1.11 -15.19
N PRO A 445 -13.60 0.76 -16.23
CA PRO A 445 -13.31 1.18 -17.60
C PRO A 445 -13.70 2.65 -17.80
N GLY A 446 -12.81 3.44 -18.40
CA GLY A 446 -13.07 4.82 -18.79
C GLY A 446 -11.82 5.67 -18.81
N ASN A 447 -11.96 6.95 -19.19
CA ASN A 447 -10.86 7.90 -19.13
C ASN A 447 -10.69 8.42 -17.70
N PHE A 448 -9.47 8.81 -17.38
CA PHE A 448 -9.21 9.61 -16.19
C PHE A 448 -9.37 11.08 -16.54
N GLU A 449 -10.22 11.77 -15.79
CA GLU A 449 -10.50 13.19 -15.96
C GLU A 449 -10.22 13.91 -14.63
N SER A 450 -9.49 15.02 -14.71
CA SER A 450 -9.16 15.84 -13.55
C SER A 450 -8.98 17.30 -13.97
N TRP A 451 -9.11 18.22 -13.03
CA TRP A 451 -8.94 19.64 -13.32
C TRP A 451 -8.40 20.39 -12.11
N PHE A 452 -7.89 21.59 -12.33
CA PHE A 452 -7.61 22.58 -11.30
C PHE A 452 -7.89 23.99 -11.84
N TRP A 453 -7.98 24.95 -10.93
CA TRP A 453 -8.29 26.34 -11.21
C TRP A 453 -7.07 27.22 -11.04
N ILE A 454 -7.02 28.32 -11.79
CA ILE A 454 -6.06 29.40 -11.55
C ILE A 454 -6.72 30.47 -10.68
N ALA A 455 -6.09 30.80 -9.57
CA ALA A 455 -6.55 31.82 -8.63
C ALA A 455 -6.85 33.12 -9.38
N GLY A 456 -8.01 33.71 -9.08
CA GLY A 456 -8.32 35.09 -9.44
C GLY A 456 -7.87 36.03 -8.33
N GLU A 457 -7.48 37.24 -8.69
CA GLU A 457 -7.37 38.35 -7.71
C GLU A 457 -8.68 38.63 -6.97
#